data_AF-A0A497DNC7-F1
#
_entry.id   AF-A0A497DNC7-F1
#
_cell.length_a   1.000
_cell.length_b   1.000
_cell.length_c   1.000
_cell.angle_alpha   90.00
_cell.angle_beta   90.00
_cell.angle_gamma   90.00
#
_symmetry.space_group_name_H-M   'P 1'
#
loop_
_entity.id
_entity.type
_entity.pdbx_description
1 polymer ?
#
loop_
_entity_poly.entity_id
_entity_poly.type
_entity_poly.pdbx_seq_one_letter_code
_entity_poly.pdbx_strand_id
1 'polypeptide(L)' 'DAISGVAAGKAAGARVLALTTEFSPDKLSEADWITSTLATAGDEVLEW' A
#
# COMPACT_ATOMS: atom_id res chain seq x y z
N ASP A 1 0.29 4.05 -4.73
CA ASP A 1 -0.31 5.35 -4.37
C ASP A 1 -1.72 5.51 -4.94
N ALA A 2 -2.09 4.87 -6.04
CA ALA A 2 -3.46 4.90 -6.55
C ALA A 2 -4.43 3.87 -5.91
N ILE A 3 -5.69 4.27 -5.72
CA ILE A 3 -6.79 3.41 -5.22
C ILE A 3 -6.97 2.17 -6.12
N SER A 4 -7.00 2.37 -7.45
CA SER A 4 -7.15 1.29 -8.42
C SER A 4 -5.99 0.29 -8.40
N GLY A 5 -4.77 0.78 -8.14
CA GLY A 5 -3.58 -0.07 -8.01
C GLY A 5 -3.66 -0.97 -6.78
N VAL A 6 -4.13 -0.43 -5.64
CA VAL A 6 -4.36 -1.22 -4.43
C VAL A 6 -5.39 -2.32 -4.69
N ALA A 7 -6.56 -1.96 -5.21
CA ALA A 7 -7.62 -2.92 -5.51
C ALA A 7 -7.15 -4.03 -6.47
N ALA A 8 -6.41 -3.67 -7.53
CA ALA A 8 -5.87 -4.64 -8.48
C ALA A 8 -4.86 -5.61 -7.83
N GLY A 9 -3.96 -5.10 -6.99
CA GLY A 9 -2.98 -5.93 -6.27
C GLY A 9 -3.67 -6.92 -5.32
N LYS A 10 -4.67 -6.46 -4.56
CA LYS A 10 -5.46 -7.32 -3.67
C LYS A 10 -6.25 -8.36 -4.43
N ALA A 11 -6.90 -7.99 -5.54
CA ALA A 11 -7.62 -8.92 -6.41
C ALA A 11 -6.71 -10.00 -7.02
N ALA A 12 -5.44 -9.67 -7.27
CA ALA A 12 -4.42 -10.62 -7.73
C ALA A 12 -3.85 -11.52 -6.62
N GLY A 13 -4.27 -11.33 -5.36
CA GLY A 13 -3.74 -12.06 -4.21
C GLY A 13 -2.34 -11.61 -3.78
N ALA A 14 -1.86 -10.45 -4.26
CA ALA A 14 -0.59 -9.88 -3.82
C ALA A 14 -0.72 -9.17 -2.46
N ARG A 15 0.40 -9.05 -1.75
CA ARG A 15 0.52 -8.10 -0.65
C ARG A 15 0.84 -6.71 -1.20
N VAL A 16 0.19 -5.68 -0.68
CA VAL A 16 0.21 -4.33 -1.25
C VAL A 16 0.74 -3.32 -0.23
N LEU A 17 1.81 -2.63 -0.59
CA LEU A 17 2.27 -1.40 0.07
C LEU A 17 1.69 -0.18 -0.66
N ALA A 18 0.91 0.64 0.04
CA ALA A 18 0.38 1.89 -0.49
C ALA A 18 1.14 3.11 0.06
N LEU A 19 1.36 4.09 -0.82
CA LEU A 19 1.98 5.37 -0.47
C LEU A 19 0.91 6.47 -0.44
N THR A 20 0.90 7.29 0.60
CA THR A 20 -0.05 8.41 0.76
C THR A 20 0.44 9.69 0.09
N THR A 21 1.17 9.56 -1.02
CA THR A 21 1.69 10.69 -1.80
C THR A 21 0.61 11.41 -2.59
N GLU A 22 -0.47 10.70 -2.94
CA GLU A 22 -1.56 11.22 -3.77
C GLU A 22 -2.94 11.09 -3.09
N PHE A 23 -3.14 10.05 -2.28
CA PHE A 23 -4.42 9.79 -1.61
C PHE A 23 -4.25 9.65 -0.10
N SER A 24 -5.30 9.97 0.64
CA SER A 24 -5.36 9.78 2.09
C SER A 24 -5.37 8.29 2.47
N PRO A 25 -4.87 7.92 3.66
CA PRO A 25 -4.83 6.52 4.13
C PRO A 25 -6.19 5.81 4.06
N ASP A 26 -7.28 6.53 4.37
CA ASP A 26 -8.65 6.02 4.35
C ASP A 26 -9.08 5.53 2.95
N LYS A 27 -8.60 6.17 1.88
CA LYS A 27 -8.83 5.74 0.49
C LYS A 27 -7.97 4.55 0.06
N LEU A 28 -6.92 4.22 0.82
CA LEU A 28 -5.97 3.16 0.56
C LEU A 28 -6.08 2.02 1.58
N SER A 29 -7.19 1.99 2.34
CA SER A 29 -7.40 1.12 3.51
C SER A 29 -7.41 -0.38 3.22
N GLU A 30 -7.51 -0.79 1.96
CA GLU A 30 -7.39 -2.19 1.54
C GLU A 30 -5.94 -2.69 1.42
N ALA A 31 -4.96 -1.79 1.45
CA ALA A 31 -3.55 -2.15 1.39
C ALA A 31 -3.10 -2.85 2.67
N ASP A 32 -2.14 -3.78 2.54
CA ASP A 32 -1.56 -4.50 3.69
C ASP A 32 -0.68 -3.57 4.52
N TRP A 33 -0.05 -2.59 3.88
CA TRP A 33 0.73 -1.54 4.53
C TRP A 33 0.43 -0.19 3.91
N ILE A 34 0.46 0.85 4.75
CA ILE A 34 0.28 2.24 4.32
C ILE A 34 1.39 3.08 4.95
N THR A 35 2.12 3.82 4.11
CA THR A 35 3.19 4.71 4.57
C THR A 35 3.22 5.99 3.73
N SER A 36 3.85 7.05 4.23
CA SER A 36 3.92 8.32 3.49
C SER A 36 5.00 8.31 2.41
N THR A 37 6.07 7.55 2.61
CA THR A 37 7.19 7.43 1.66
C THR A 37 7.83 6.04 1.74
N LEU A 38 8.59 5.64 0.72
CA LEU A 38 9.35 4.38 0.77
C LEU A 38 10.42 4.38 1.88
N ALA A 39 10.95 5.54 2.25
CA ALA A 39 11.95 5.67 3.33
C ALA A 39 11.36 5.38 4.72
N THR A 40 10.04 5.39 4.85
CA THR A 40 9.31 5.13 6.10
C THR A 40 8.53 3.80 6.06
N ALA A 41 8.77 2.96 5.05
CA ALA A 41 8.29 1.58 5.05
C ALA A 41 9.17 0.75 6.00
N GLY A 42 8.56 -0.06 6.86
CA GLY A 42 9.32 -0.98 7.71
C GLY A 42 9.76 -2.24 6.95
N ASP A 43 10.71 -2.96 7.52
CA ASP A 43 11.28 -4.18 6.92
C ASP A 43 10.24 -5.30 6.76
N GLU A 44 9.13 -5.26 7.51
CA GLU A 44 8.02 -6.22 7.41
C GLU A 44 7.40 -6.29 6.00
N VAL A 45 7.58 -5.24 5.18
CA VAL A 45 7.13 -5.21 3.78
C VAL A 45 7.99 -6.12 2.89
N LEU A 46 9.21 -6.47 3.31
CA LEU A 46 10.14 -7.36 2.62
C LEU A 46 10.12 -8.80 3.17
N GLU A 47 9.65 -8.99 4.41
CA GLU A 47 9.61 -10.28 5.11
C GLU A 47 8.30 -11.04 4.86
N TRP A 48 8.03 -11.44 3.61
CA TRP A 48 6.78 -12.09 3.22
C TRP A 48 6.92 -13.49 2.65
#